data_AF-A0A9K3PJH6-F1
#
_entry.id   AF-A0A9K3PJH6-F1
#
_cell.length_a   1.000
_cell.length_b   1.000
_cell.length_c   1.000
_cell.angle_alpha   90.00
_cell.angle_beta   90.00
_cell.angle_gamma   90.00
#
_symmetry.space_group_name_H-M   'P 1'
#
loop_
_entity.id
_entity.type
_entity.pdbx_description
1 polymer ?
#
loop_
_entity_poly.entity_id
_entity_poly.type
_entity_poly.pdbx_seq_one_letter_code
_entity_poly.pdbx_strand_id
1 'polypeptide(L)'
;MSVPTFIYPHDPLTPIIGRPTAPAIILMTKEIFANAKSVPSKYGSHGHLALVMTTADYTARAGQAYTAPTFPIRPTRVANATTAQINDANQDYADAVSAYDKHISVQQNLKQQILNAVEPIFTKKLDDKIHGYADVTPQELLTHLTTKYGTITDTDLEDNRKKLSSPWNPDDDLDIIWGRVTDCMAFAKDTSQPIPEATAISSILQVFAASGVLDQYINEWKRKPAADKTYDNFQEHFDSANLLRLEELTTKQAGFHSANFATPPNAPATASAAPTTSSNSISIDSTTMYYCWSHGLGFNPNHTSATCQRPSEKHDHTATIRNPKGGCRLINTAAFRRSPS
;
A
#
# COMPACT_ATOMS: atom_id res chain seq x y z
N MET A 1 -26.20 28.13 7.02
CA MET A 1 -26.33 26.66 7.14
C MET A 1 -24.93 26.10 7.19
N SER A 2 -24.61 25.27 8.20
CA SER A 2 -23.30 24.60 8.25
C SER A 2 -23.21 23.66 7.04
N VAL A 3 -22.17 23.78 6.22
CA VAL A 3 -21.92 22.81 5.15
C VAL A 3 -21.67 21.46 5.82
N PRO A 4 -22.41 20.39 5.46
CA PRO A 4 -22.17 19.08 6.05
C PRO A 4 -20.77 18.59 5.65
N THR A 5 -19.92 18.36 6.65
CA THR A 5 -18.58 17.79 6.45
C THR A 5 -18.69 16.27 6.46
N PHE A 6 -18.16 15.62 5.43
CA PHE A 6 -18.08 14.15 5.35
C PHE A 6 -16.63 13.71 5.51
N ILE A 7 -16.42 12.53 6.09
CA ILE A 7 -15.10 11.89 6.16
C ILE A 7 -15.03 10.86 5.03
N TYR A 8 -14.06 11.06 4.16
CA TYR A 8 -13.82 10.19 3.01
C TYR A 8 -12.57 9.34 3.26
N PRO A 9 -12.60 8.03 2.95
CA PRO A 9 -11.43 7.15 3.06
C PRO A 9 -10.22 7.59 2.21
N HIS A 10 -10.48 8.24 1.07
CA HIS A 10 -9.46 8.71 0.13
C HIS A 10 -9.63 10.21 -0.15
N ASP A 11 -9.16 11.07 0.75
CA ASP A 11 -9.19 12.53 0.55
C ASP A 11 -7.83 13.15 0.92
N PRO A 12 -7.04 13.63 -0.07
CA PRO A 12 -7.37 13.66 -1.50
C PRO A 12 -7.33 12.27 -2.15
N LEU A 13 -7.93 12.14 -3.34
CA LEU A 13 -7.68 11.00 -4.23
C LEU A 13 -6.20 10.98 -4.64
N THR A 14 -5.71 9.81 -5.04
CA THR A 14 -4.38 9.68 -5.63
C THR A 14 -4.30 10.52 -6.91
N PRO A 15 -3.41 11.54 -6.99
CA PRO A 15 -3.32 12.40 -8.16
C PRO A 15 -2.87 11.65 -9.42
N ILE A 16 -3.49 11.93 -10.55
CA ILE A 16 -3.07 11.46 -11.86
C ILE A 16 -2.08 12.48 -12.43
N ILE A 17 -0.81 12.11 -12.45
CA ILE A 17 0.27 12.96 -12.96
C ILE A 17 0.42 12.76 -14.47
N GLY A 18 0.29 13.83 -15.25
CA GLY A 18 0.38 13.81 -16.69
C GLY A 18 -0.86 13.18 -17.35
N ARG A 19 -0.63 12.57 -18.53
CA ARG A 19 -1.72 11.98 -19.31
C ARG A 19 -2.35 10.79 -18.56
N PRO A 20 -3.68 10.78 -18.34
CA PRO A 20 -4.34 9.65 -17.69
C PRO A 20 -4.10 8.35 -18.44
N THR A 21 -3.85 7.29 -17.67
CA THR A 21 -3.68 5.91 -18.15
C THR A 21 -4.78 5.03 -17.58
N ALA A 22 -5.03 3.88 -18.20
CA ALA A 22 -6.02 2.93 -17.71
C ALA A 22 -5.76 2.51 -16.24
N PRO A 23 -4.53 2.16 -15.82
CA PRO A 23 -4.25 1.85 -14.42
C PRO A 23 -4.60 3.00 -13.45
N ALA A 24 -4.25 4.24 -13.80
CA ALA A 24 -4.51 5.40 -12.95
C ALA A 24 -6.01 5.69 -12.82
N ILE A 25 -6.76 5.57 -13.91
CA ILE A 25 -8.22 5.75 -13.91
C ILE A 25 -8.91 4.64 -13.11
N ILE A 26 -8.46 3.38 -13.23
CA ILE A 26 -8.98 2.26 -12.44
C ILE A 26 -8.77 2.51 -10.94
N LEU A 27 -7.58 2.96 -10.54
CA LEU A 27 -7.30 3.31 -9.15
C LEU A 27 -8.20 4.45 -8.65
N MET A 28 -8.26 5.57 -9.38
CA MET A 28 -9.12 6.69 -9.01
C MET A 28 -10.60 6.28 -8.93
N THR A 29 -11.06 5.40 -9.83
CA THR A 29 -12.44 4.86 -9.83
C THR A 29 -12.68 4.00 -8.58
N LYS A 30 -11.70 3.19 -8.15
CA LYS A 30 -11.78 2.43 -6.90
C LYS A 30 -11.89 3.34 -5.68
N GLU A 31 -11.06 4.37 -5.61
CA GLU A 31 -11.03 5.34 -4.50
C GLU A 31 -12.33 6.16 -4.41
N ILE A 32 -12.82 6.69 -5.54
CA ILE A 32 -14.06 7.47 -5.56
C ILE A 32 -15.29 6.60 -5.24
N PHE A 33 -15.28 5.32 -5.62
CA PHE A 33 -16.34 4.37 -5.23
C PHE A 33 -16.32 4.13 -3.72
N ALA A 34 -15.15 3.98 -3.11
CA ALA A 34 -15.02 3.85 -1.66
C ALA A 34 -15.52 5.11 -0.93
N ASN A 35 -15.18 6.31 -1.43
CA ASN A 35 -15.67 7.59 -0.89
C ASN A 35 -17.18 7.76 -1.03
N ALA A 36 -17.75 7.42 -2.18
CA ALA A 36 -19.19 7.50 -2.40
C ALA A 36 -19.96 6.52 -1.49
N LYS A 37 -19.42 5.31 -1.29
CA LYS A 37 -20.00 4.29 -0.42
C LYS A 37 -19.88 4.63 1.08
N SER A 38 -18.83 5.34 1.51
CA SER A 38 -18.60 5.66 2.92
C SER A 38 -19.67 6.57 3.51
N VAL A 39 -20.37 7.36 2.68
CA VAL A 39 -21.45 8.23 3.12
C VAL A 39 -22.80 7.51 3.01
N PRO A 40 -23.47 7.18 4.14
CA PRO A 40 -24.72 6.42 4.10
C PRO A 40 -25.86 7.19 3.43
N SER A 41 -26.75 6.49 2.74
CA SER A 41 -27.94 7.05 2.11
C SER A 41 -29.19 6.29 2.56
N LYS A 42 -30.30 6.98 2.76
CA LYS A 42 -31.62 6.34 3.00
C LYS A 42 -32.26 5.77 1.74
N TYR A 43 -31.67 6.07 0.57
CA TYR A 43 -32.19 5.71 -0.75
C TYR A 43 -31.47 4.52 -1.39
N GLY A 44 -30.57 3.85 -0.67
CA GLY A 44 -29.85 2.68 -1.17
C GLY A 44 -28.98 2.02 -0.11
N SER A 45 -28.78 0.71 -0.24
CA SER A 45 -27.93 -0.10 0.66
C SER A 45 -26.43 0.10 0.45
N HIS A 46 -26.03 0.92 -0.53
CA HIS A 46 -24.65 1.11 -0.97
C HIS A 46 -24.17 2.57 -0.80
N GLY A 47 -24.73 3.31 0.15
CA GLY A 47 -24.39 4.71 0.37
C GLY A 47 -24.78 5.56 -0.85
N HIS A 48 -23.88 6.44 -1.28
CA HIS A 48 -24.07 7.30 -2.46
C HIS A 48 -23.35 6.77 -3.70
N LEU A 49 -23.03 5.48 -3.75
CA LEU A 49 -22.29 4.86 -4.86
C LEU A 49 -22.95 5.07 -6.24
N ALA A 50 -24.28 5.24 -6.27
CA ALA A 50 -25.02 5.56 -7.49
C ALA A 50 -24.64 6.90 -8.15
N LEU A 51 -23.98 7.82 -7.43
CA LEU A 51 -23.53 9.11 -7.97
C LEU A 51 -22.31 9.00 -8.91
N VAL A 52 -21.63 7.86 -8.89
CA VAL A 52 -20.35 7.64 -9.59
C VAL A 52 -20.36 6.38 -10.46
N MET A 53 -21.39 5.54 -10.35
CA MET A 53 -21.58 4.34 -11.17
C MET A 53 -22.64 4.57 -12.26
N THR A 54 -22.59 3.76 -13.32
CA THR A 54 -23.72 3.68 -14.25
C THR A 54 -24.95 3.11 -13.56
N THR A 55 -26.15 3.50 -14.03
CA THR A 55 -27.41 2.95 -13.51
C THR A 55 -27.46 1.43 -13.66
N ALA A 56 -26.91 0.88 -14.75
CA ALA A 56 -26.85 -0.56 -15.00
C ALA A 56 -25.97 -1.26 -13.96
N ASP A 57 -24.74 -0.78 -13.75
CA ASP A 57 -23.79 -1.39 -12.81
C ASP A 57 -24.27 -1.27 -11.36
N TYR A 58 -24.86 -0.12 -10.99
CA TYR A 58 -25.42 0.05 -9.65
C TYR A 58 -26.58 -0.92 -9.42
N THR A 59 -27.51 -1.04 -10.38
CA THR A 59 -28.68 -1.92 -10.27
C THR A 59 -28.26 -3.39 -10.18
N ALA A 60 -27.29 -3.81 -11.01
CA ALA A 60 -26.73 -5.17 -10.95
C ALA A 60 -26.11 -5.48 -9.57
N ARG A 61 -25.47 -4.49 -8.95
CA ARG A 61 -24.84 -4.65 -7.63
C ARG A 61 -25.83 -4.59 -6.46
N ALA A 62 -26.75 -3.64 -6.50
CA ALA A 62 -27.66 -3.35 -5.38
C ALA A 62 -28.95 -4.19 -5.43
N GLY A 63 -29.23 -4.88 -6.53
CA GLY A 63 -30.48 -5.61 -6.78
C GLY A 63 -31.69 -4.71 -7.05
N GLN A 64 -31.51 -3.39 -6.98
CA GLN A 64 -32.55 -2.38 -7.19
C GLN A 64 -31.93 -1.08 -7.70
N ALA A 65 -32.73 -0.31 -8.46
CA ALA A 65 -32.32 1.00 -8.92
C ALA A 65 -32.18 1.98 -7.75
N TYR A 66 -31.26 2.94 -7.87
CA TYR A 66 -31.15 4.04 -6.93
C TYR A 66 -32.20 5.11 -7.23
N THR A 67 -33.02 5.45 -6.25
CA THR A 67 -33.99 6.54 -6.37
C THR A 67 -33.43 7.80 -5.73
N ALA A 68 -32.88 8.72 -6.53
CA ALA A 68 -32.32 9.96 -6.01
C ALA A 68 -33.39 10.80 -5.28
N PRO A 69 -33.04 11.47 -4.16
CA PRO A 69 -33.94 12.43 -3.53
C PRO A 69 -34.30 13.54 -4.50
N THR A 70 -35.58 13.85 -4.60
CA THR A 70 -36.08 15.01 -5.36
C THR A 70 -36.03 16.26 -4.50
N PHE A 71 -36.05 17.44 -5.14
CA PHE A 71 -36.16 18.70 -4.42
C PHE A 71 -37.45 18.68 -3.56
N PRO A 72 -37.34 18.86 -2.24
CA PRO A 72 -38.46 18.72 -1.33
C PRO A 72 -39.43 19.89 -1.48
N ILE A 73 -40.70 19.59 -1.70
CA ILE A 73 -41.78 20.59 -1.71
C ILE A 73 -42.47 20.54 -0.35
N ARG A 74 -42.65 21.71 0.27
CA ARG A 74 -43.37 21.80 1.54
C ARG A 74 -44.82 21.31 1.35
N PRO A 75 -45.30 20.36 2.17
CA PRO A 75 -46.65 19.84 2.01
C PRO A 75 -47.70 20.92 2.31
N THR A 76 -48.75 20.97 1.48
CA THR A 76 -49.93 21.78 1.75
C THR A 76 -50.69 21.19 2.93
N ARG A 77 -51.13 22.03 3.87
CA ARG A 77 -51.91 21.58 5.03
C ARG A 77 -53.28 21.08 4.57
N VAL A 78 -53.65 19.87 4.98
CA VAL A 78 -55.01 19.34 4.75
C VAL A 78 -56.01 20.03 5.68
N ALA A 79 -57.25 20.20 5.22
CA ALA A 79 -58.32 20.78 6.03
C ALA A 79 -58.57 19.92 7.28
N ASN A 80 -58.73 20.55 8.44
CA ASN A 80 -58.95 19.88 9.74
C ASN A 80 -57.81 18.92 10.17
N ALA A 81 -56.59 19.11 9.67
CA ALA A 81 -55.43 18.34 10.12
C ALA A 81 -55.25 18.47 11.65
N THR A 82 -55.05 17.33 12.32
CA THR A 82 -54.69 17.32 13.74
C THR A 82 -53.25 17.81 13.94
N THR A 83 -52.92 18.27 15.14
CA THR A 83 -51.55 18.66 15.49
C THR A 83 -50.54 17.54 15.23
N ALA A 84 -50.92 16.28 15.50
CA ALA A 84 -50.08 15.13 15.24
C ALA A 84 -49.77 14.96 13.74
N GLN A 85 -50.79 15.08 12.87
CA GLN A 85 -50.61 15.01 11.41
C GLN A 85 -49.76 16.16 10.87
N ILE A 86 -49.88 17.37 11.44
CA ILE A 86 -49.06 18.52 11.05
C ILE A 86 -47.59 18.29 11.44
N ASN A 87 -47.34 17.76 12.64
CA ASN A 87 -45.99 17.49 13.11
C ASN A 87 -45.31 16.40 12.29
N ASP A 88 -46.03 15.33 11.97
CA ASP A 88 -45.56 14.22 11.12
C ASP A 88 -45.16 14.72 9.72
N ALA A 89 -46.04 15.49 9.06
CA ALA A 89 -45.76 16.07 7.75
C ALA A 89 -44.58 17.06 7.75
N ASN A 90 -44.38 17.81 8.84
CA ASN A 90 -43.22 18.69 8.99
C ASN A 90 -41.92 17.90 9.18
N GLN A 91 -41.97 16.78 9.90
CA GLN A 91 -40.83 15.88 10.11
C GLN A 91 -40.43 15.22 8.80
N ASP A 92 -41.38 14.66 8.06
CA ASP A 92 -41.16 14.07 6.72
C ASP A 92 -40.51 15.07 5.77
N TYR A 93 -41.02 16.32 5.75
CA TYR A 93 -40.43 17.39 4.96
C TYR A 93 -38.99 17.71 5.39
N ALA A 94 -38.73 17.84 6.69
CA ALA A 94 -37.40 18.11 7.22
C ALA A 94 -36.41 16.98 6.87
N ASP A 95 -36.84 15.72 6.95
CA ASP A 95 -36.05 14.55 6.59
C ASP A 95 -35.80 14.47 5.08
N ALA A 96 -36.76 14.91 4.25
CA ALA A 96 -36.59 15.04 2.81
C ALA A 96 -35.58 16.12 2.44
N VAL A 97 -35.65 17.31 3.08
CA VAL A 97 -34.66 18.39 2.92
C VAL A 97 -33.27 17.93 3.31
N SER A 98 -33.11 17.37 4.50
CA SER A 98 -31.82 16.87 4.98
C SER A 98 -31.20 15.85 4.01
N ALA A 99 -32.01 14.94 3.47
CA ALA A 99 -31.51 13.92 2.56
C ALA A 99 -31.21 14.46 1.15
N TYR A 100 -31.99 15.43 0.65
CA TYR A 100 -31.70 16.14 -0.60
C TYR A 100 -30.40 16.94 -0.49
N ASP A 101 -30.26 17.78 0.54
CA ASP A 101 -29.07 18.61 0.77
C ASP A 101 -27.82 17.75 0.92
N LYS A 102 -27.93 16.61 1.63
CA LYS A 102 -26.86 15.62 1.75
C LYS A 102 -26.47 15.05 0.39
N HIS A 103 -27.44 14.62 -0.42
CA HIS A 103 -27.19 14.05 -1.74
C HIS A 103 -26.47 15.04 -2.66
N ILE A 104 -26.94 16.29 -2.73
CA ILE A 104 -26.29 17.36 -3.50
C ILE A 104 -24.88 17.64 -2.98
N SER A 105 -24.70 17.74 -1.66
CA SER A 105 -23.38 18.00 -1.07
C SER A 105 -22.37 16.89 -1.39
N VAL A 106 -22.78 15.62 -1.29
CA VAL A 106 -21.92 14.49 -1.65
C VAL A 106 -21.59 14.51 -3.14
N GLN A 107 -22.57 14.80 -4.01
CA GLN A 107 -22.33 14.90 -5.46
C GLN A 107 -21.29 15.99 -5.79
N GLN A 108 -21.39 17.17 -5.17
CA GLN A 108 -20.43 18.25 -5.39
C GLN A 108 -19.04 17.91 -4.85
N ASN A 109 -18.94 17.28 -3.68
CA ASN A 109 -17.66 16.87 -3.11
C ASN A 109 -16.96 15.82 -3.98
N LEU A 110 -17.68 14.79 -4.44
CA LEU A 110 -17.12 13.75 -5.31
C LEU A 110 -16.68 14.34 -6.66
N LYS A 111 -17.44 15.30 -7.22
CA LYS A 111 -17.05 16.04 -8.43
C LYS A 111 -15.73 16.78 -8.21
N GLN A 112 -15.61 17.49 -7.11
CA GLN A 112 -14.41 18.26 -6.80
C GLN A 112 -13.18 17.37 -6.59
N GLN A 113 -13.35 16.22 -5.93
CA GLN A 113 -12.27 15.24 -5.77
C GLN A 113 -11.73 14.77 -7.11
N ILE A 114 -12.60 14.42 -8.08
CA ILE A 114 -12.18 14.00 -9.42
C ILE A 114 -11.48 15.15 -10.17
N LEU A 115 -12.04 16.38 -10.13
CA LEU A 115 -11.45 17.54 -10.79
C LEU A 115 -10.09 17.94 -10.20
N ASN A 116 -9.87 17.70 -8.91
CA ASN A 116 -8.58 17.96 -8.27
C ASN A 116 -7.54 16.88 -8.59
N ALA A 117 -7.98 15.64 -8.81
CA ALA A 117 -7.09 14.50 -9.09
C ALA A 117 -6.57 14.50 -10.53
N VAL A 118 -7.20 15.23 -11.45
CA VAL A 118 -6.90 15.18 -12.88
C VAL A 118 -6.60 16.57 -13.41
N GLU A 119 -5.52 16.71 -14.18
CA GLU A 119 -5.19 17.99 -14.80
C GLU A 119 -6.34 18.50 -15.70
N PRO A 120 -6.72 19.78 -15.62
CA PRO A 120 -7.92 20.32 -16.28
C PRO A 120 -7.98 20.09 -17.79
N ILE A 121 -6.84 19.97 -18.48
CA ILE A 121 -6.78 19.71 -19.92
C ILE A 121 -7.48 18.40 -20.30
N PHE A 122 -7.49 17.41 -19.41
CA PHE A 122 -8.09 16.11 -19.70
C PHE A 122 -9.60 16.09 -19.50
N THR A 123 -10.15 16.98 -18.67
CA THR A 123 -11.60 17.16 -18.41
C THR A 123 -12.21 18.33 -19.18
N LYS A 124 -11.39 19.21 -19.77
CA LYS A 124 -11.79 20.45 -20.47
C LYS A 124 -12.92 20.33 -21.49
N LYS A 125 -13.10 19.15 -22.10
CA LYS A 125 -14.21 18.90 -23.04
C LYS A 125 -15.58 19.09 -22.39
N LEU A 126 -15.69 18.85 -21.09
CA LEU A 126 -16.92 18.97 -20.31
C LEU A 126 -17.08 20.36 -19.67
N ASP A 127 -16.10 21.25 -19.85
CA ASP A 127 -16.13 22.60 -19.29
C ASP A 127 -16.96 23.52 -20.19
N ASP A 128 -18.16 23.89 -19.75
CA ASP A 128 -19.00 24.87 -20.46
C ASP A 128 -18.39 26.27 -20.36
N LYS A 129 -18.46 27.03 -21.46
CA LYS A 129 -17.86 28.36 -21.53
C LYS A 129 -18.43 29.35 -20.51
N ILE A 130 -19.71 29.20 -20.15
CA ILE A 130 -20.43 30.14 -19.28
C ILE A 130 -20.60 29.55 -17.88
N HIS A 131 -20.97 28.28 -17.79
CA HIS A 131 -21.35 27.62 -16.54
C HIS A 131 -20.25 26.71 -15.98
N GLY A 132 -19.14 26.53 -16.69
CA GLY A 132 -18.07 25.61 -16.33
C GLY A 132 -18.58 24.17 -16.16
N TYR A 133 -18.29 23.56 -15.02
CA TYR A 133 -18.76 22.21 -14.66
C TYR A 133 -20.06 22.21 -13.83
N ALA A 134 -20.90 23.25 -13.90
CA ALA A 134 -22.10 23.36 -13.06
C ALA A 134 -23.03 22.14 -13.21
N ASP A 135 -23.35 21.77 -14.46
CA ASP A 135 -24.28 20.69 -14.78
C ASP A 135 -23.61 19.32 -14.98
N VAL A 136 -22.28 19.28 -14.88
CA VAL A 136 -21.50 18.04 -15.04
C VAL A 136 -21.51 17.26 -13.74
N THR A 137 -21.91 16.00 -13.81
CA THR A 137 -21.93 15.07 -12.68
C THR A 137 -20.58 14.36 -12.50
N PRO A 138 -20.29 13.84 -11.29
CA PRO A 138 -19.11 12.98 -11.05
C PRO A 138 -19.08 11.76 -12.00
N GLN A 139 -20.25 11.17 -12.26
CA GLN A 139 -20.38 10.04 -13.18
C GLN A 139 -19.97 10.41 -14.61
N GLU A 140 -20.42 11.55 -15.13
CA GLU A 140 -20.04 12.01 -16.48
C GLU A 140 -18.54 12.28 -16.61
N LEU A 141 -17.90 12.81 -15.56
CA LEU A 141 -16.45 12.96 -15.51
C LEU A 141 -15.74 11.60 -15.59
N LEU A 142 -16.15 10.62 -14.77
CA LEU A 142 -15.57 9.28 -14.78
C LEU A 142 -15.80 8.57 -16.12
N THR A 143 -17.00 8.68 -16.69
CA THR A 143 -17.32 8.13 -18.01
C THR A 143 -16.42 8.75 -19.09
N HIS A 144 -16.29 10.08 -19.13
CA HIS A 144 -15.42 10.75 -20.11
C HIS A 144 -13.97 10.31 -19.98
N LEU A 145 -13.42 10.25 -18.75
CA LEU A 145 -12.04 9.83 -18.52
C LEU A 145 -11.82 8.37 -18.94
N THR A 146 -12.75 7.48 -18.55
CA THR A 146 -12.69 6.06 -18.89
C THR A 146 -12.80 5.83 -20.39
N THR A 147 -13.77 6.45 -21.06
CA THR A 147 -13.98 6.27 -22.51
C THR A 147 -12.82 6.86 -23.33
N LYS A 148 -12.21 7.96 -22.89
CA LYS A 148 -11.17 8.65 -23.68
C LYS A 148 -9.75 8.18 -23.39
N TYR A 149 -9.46 7.77 -22.15
CA TYR A 149 -8.09 7.46 -21.71
C TYR A 149 -7.99 6.12 -20.95
N GLY A 150 -9.12 5.46 -20.66
CA GLY A 150 -9.16 4.21 -19.89
C GLY A 150 -8.96 2.94 -20.70
N THR A 151 -8.68 3.03 -22.00
CA THR A 151 -8.34 1.86 -22.82
C THR A 151 -7.01 1.28 -22.37
N ILE A 152 -7.01 0.03 -21.92
CA ILE A 152 -5.79 -0.72 -21.61
C ILE A 152 -5.03 -0.95 -22.91
N THR A 153 -3.79 -0.45 -22.96
CA THR A 153 -2.91 -0.57 -24.13
C THR A 153 -1.96 -1.77 -24.00
N ASP A 154 -1.32 -2.17 -25.11
CA ASP A 154 -0.27 -3.18 -25.07
C ASP A 154 0.92 -2.76 -24.20
N THR A 155 1.19 -1.45 -24.10
CA THR A 155 2.22 -0.92 -23.21
C THR A 155 1.83 -1.14 -21.74
N ASP A 156 0.58 -0.89 -21.38
CA ASP A 156 0.09 -1.13 -20.01
C ASP A 156 0.19 -2.63 -19.65
N LEU A 157 -0.15 -3.51 -20.59
CA LEU A 157 -0.05 -4.97 -20.40
C LEU A 157 1.39 -5.43 -20.25
N GLU A 158 2.30 -4.86 -21.02
CA GLU A 158 3.73 -5.15 -20.92
C GLU A 158 4.32 -4.65 -19.60
N ASP A 159 3.96 -3.45 -19.16
CA ASP A 159 4.38 -2.93 -17.86
C ASP A 159 3.78 -3.74 -16.70
N ASN A 160 2.56 -4.24 -16.84
CA ASN A 160 1.95 -5.17 -15.90
C ASN A 160 2.75 -6.49 -15.80
N ARG A 161 3.20 -7.05 -16.93
CA ARG A 161 4.08 -8.24 -16.94
C ARG A 161 5.44 -7.96 -16.29
N LYS A 162 6.04 -6.78 -16.53
CA LYS A 162 7.28 -6.37 -15.85
C LYS A 162 7.10 -6.23 -14.33
N LYS A 163 5.96 -5.70 -13.89
CA LYS A 163 5.60 -5.64 -12.46
C LYS A 163 5.54 -7.03 -11.86
N LEU A 164 4.85 -7.98 -12.50
CA LEU A 164 4.75 -9.37 -12.03
C LEU A 164 6.13 -10.00 -11.80
N SER A 165 7.06 -9.79 -12.74
CA SER A 165 8.43 -10.32 -12.70
C SER A 165 9.45 -9.43 -11.99
N SER A 166 9.00 -8.41 -11.25
CA SER A 166 9.92 -7.52 -10.52
C SER A 166 10.66 -8.28 -9.41
N PRO A 167 11.94 -7.98 -9.16
CA PRO A 167 12.71 -8.61 -8.09
C PRO A 167 12.02 -8.51 -6.73
N TRP A 168 12.24 -9.52 -5.89
CA TRP A 168 11.77 -9.55 -4.50
C TRP A 168 12.96 -9.39 -3.57
N ASN A 169 12.80 -8.59 -2.52
CA ASN A 169 13.76 -8.49 -1.43
C ASN A 169 13.45 -9.55 -0.37
N PRO A 170 14.36 -10.49 -0.06
CA PRO A 170 14.14 -11.54 0.94
C PRO A 170 13.81 -11.09 2.37
N ASP A 171 14.03 -9.82 2.69
CA ASP A 171 13.66 -9.25 3.99
C ASP A 171 12.20 -8.77 4.03
N ASP A 172 11.55 -8.64 2.87
CA ASP A 172 10.15 -8.26 2.74
C ASP A 172 9.24 -9.49 2.84
N ASP A 173 8.00 -9.26 3.28
CA ASP A 173 6.98 -10.31 3.37
C ASP A 173 6.59 -10.86 1.99
N LEU A 174 6.31 -12.16 1.90
CA LEU A 174 5.81 -12.79 0.68
C LEU A 174 4.40 -12.30 0.30
N ASP A 175 3.63 -11.76 1.24
CA ASP A 175 2.34 -11.11 0.96
C ASP A 175 2.45 -10.01 -0.09
N ILE A 176 3.61 -9.35 -0.21
CA ILE A 176 3.86 -8.37 -1.28
C ILE A 176 3.86 -9.05 -2.66
N ILE A 177 4.40 -10.26 -2.77
CA ILE A 177 4.39 -11.04 -4.00
C ILE A 177 2.98 -11.52 -4.32
N TRP A 178 2.25 -12.03 -3.33
CA TRP A 178 0.88 -12.53 -3.52
C TRP A 178 -0.10 -11.42 -3.89
N GLY A 179 -0.01 -10.26 -3.25
CA GLY A 179 -0.76 -9.07 -3.64
C GLY A 179 -0.43 -8.65 -5.08
N ARG A 180 0.86 -8.62 -5.43
CA ARG A 180 1.31 -8.28 -6.78
C ARG A 180 0.80 -9.24 -7.85
N VAL A 181 0.81 -10.55 -7.61
CA VAL A 181 0.26 -11.54 -8.54
C VAL A 181 -1.25 -11.32 -8.72
N THR A 182 -1.98 -11.15 -7.61
CA THR A 182 -3.42 -10.91 -7.61
C THR A 182 -3.78 -9.68 -8.44
N ASP A 183 -3.10 -8.56 -8.20
CA ASP A 183 -3.32 -7.32 -8.92
C ASP A 183 -2.98 -7.44 -10.41
N CYS A 184 -1.84 -8.09 -10.75
CA CYS A 184 -1.42 -8.25 -12.14
C CYS A 184 -2.39 -9.15 -12.92
N MET A 185 -2.86 -10.24 -12.34
CA MET A 185 -3.83 -11.13 -12.96
C MET A 185 -5.19 -10.43 -13.14
N ALA A 186 -5.66 -9.72 -12.12
CA ALA A 186 -6.91 -8.97 -12.18
C ALA A 186 -6.87 -7.88 -13.27
N PHE A 187 -5.75 -7.16 -13.39
CA PHE A 187 -5.58 -6.12 -14.41
C PHE A 187 -5.72 -6.65 -15.84
N ALA A 188 -5.22 -7.85 -16.12
CA ALA A 188 -5.22 -8.44 -17.45
C ALA A 188 -6.47 -9.30 -17.75
N LYS A 189 -7.30 -9.60 -16.74
CA LYS A 189 -8.36 -10.63 -16.80
C LYS A 189 -9.34 -10.46 -17.95
N ASP A 190 -9.88 -9.24 -18.13
CA ASP A 190 -10.92 -8.96 -19.13
C ASP A 190 -10.33 -8.45 -20.46
N THR A 191 -9.02 -8.59 -20.63
CA THR A 191 -8.31 -8.23 -21.86
C THR A 191 -8.15 -9.46 -22.76
N SER A 192 -7.64 -9.25 -23.97
CA SER A 192 -7.27 -10.34 -24.89
C SER A 192 -6.00 -11.10 -24.46
N GLN A 193 -5.30 -10.62 -23.43
CA GLN A 193 -4.03 -11.18 -22.93
C GLN A 193 -4.10 -11.44 -21.41
N PRO A 194 -5.02 -12.28 -20.91
CA PRO A 194 -5.05 -12.64 -19.50
C PRO A 194 -3.75 -13.32 -19.08
N ILE A 195 -3.40 -13.24 -17.80
CA ILE A 195 -2.24 -13.94 -17.23
C ILE A 195 -2.74 -15.26 -16.63
N PRO A 196 -2.48 -16.43 -17.26
CA PRO A 196 -2.86 -17.70 -16.68
C PRO A 196 -2.04 -18.00 -15.41
N GLU A 197 -2.63 -18.76 -14.48
CA GLU A 197 -1.95 -19.17 -13.25
C GLU A 197 -0.59 -19.81 -13.51
N ALA A 198 -0.49 -20.69 -14.51
CA ALA A 198 0.77 -21.33 -14.88
C ALA A 198 1.87 -20.32 -15.28
N THR A 199 1.49 -19.23 -15.95
CA THR A 199 2.40 -18.14 -16.32
C THR A 199 2.79 -17.30 -15.10
N ALA A 200 1.85 -17.03 -14.19
CA ALA A 200 2.12 -16.35 -12.94
C ALA A 200 3.11 -17.14 -12.07
N ILE A 201 2.84 -18.44 -11.84
CA ILE A 201 3.73 -19.37 -11.11
C ILE A 201 5.13 -19.37 -11.74
N SER A 202 5.20 -19.52 -13.07
CA SER A 202 6.49 -19.55 -13.77
C SER A 202 7.28 -18.25 -13.61
N SER A 203 6.59 -17.10 -13.58
CA SER A 203 7.20 -15.78 -13.36
C SER A 203 7.71 -15.63 -11.93
N ILE A 204 6.94 -16.03 -10.93
CA ILE A 204 7.35 -15.95 -9.52
C ILE A 204 8.48 -16.92 -9.19
N LEU A 205 8.52 -18.11 -9.81
CA LEU A 205 9.67 -19.00 -9.69
C LEU A 205 10.97 -18.35 -10.19
N GLN A 206 10.92 -17.52 -11.24
CA GLN A 206 12.08 -16.77 -11.70
C GLN A 206 12.49 -15.68 -10.70
N VAL A 207 11.50 -14.99 -10.10
CA VAL A 207 11.74 -13.99 -9.04
C VAL A 207 12.41 -14.64 -7.82
N PHE A 208 11.93 -15.80 -7.36
CA PHE A 208 12.54 -16.54 -6.26
C PHE A 208 13.91 -17.11 -6.61
N ALA A 209 14.12 -17.58 -7.83
CA ALA A 209 15.45 -18.03 -8.28
C ALA A 209 16.45 -16.85 -8.30
N ALA A 210 16.02 -15.68 -8.75
CA ALA A 210 16.86 -14.49 -8.79
C ALA A 210 17.23 -13.97 -7.39
N SER A 211 16.43 -14.25 -6.35
CA SER A 211 16.77 -13.91 -4.98
C SER A 211 17.82 -14.84 -4.36
N GLY A 212 17.94 -16.07 -4.86
CA GLY A 212 18.97 -17.05 -4.46
C GLY A 212 18.79 -17.64 -3.06
N VAL A 213 17.67 -17.39 -2.38
CA VAL A 213 17.44 -17.86 -1.00
C VAL A 213 16.40 -18.98 -0.87
N LEU A 214 15.80 -19.41 -1.98
CA LEU A 214 14.74 -20.44 -2.01
C LEU A 214 15.02 -21.59 -2.98
N ASP A 215 16.27 -21.78 -3.44
CA ASP A 215 16.63 -22.74 -4.48
C ASP A 215 16.21 -24.19 -4.19
N GLN A 216 16.38 -24.63 -2.94
CA GLN A 216 15.93 -25.96 -2.52
C GLN A 216 14.42 -26.12 -2.73
N TYR A 217 13.64 -25.17 -2.24
CA TYR A 217 12.17 -25.21 -2.29
C TYR A 217 11.64 -25.05 -3.72
N ILE A 218 12.35 -24.35 -4.59
CA ILE A 218 12.07 -24.31 -6.04
C ILE A 218 12.20 -25.70 -6.65
N ASN A 219 13.25 -26.46 -6.31
CA ASN A 219 13.44 -27.81 -6.83
C ASN A 219 12.39 -28.78 -6.30
N GLU A 220 12.00 -28.65 -5.02
CA GLU A 220 10.90 -29.42 -4.43
C GLU A 220 9.57 -29.15 -5.16
N TRP A 221 9.24 -27.87 -5.40
CA TRP A 221 8.05 -27.49 -6.17
C TRP A 221 8.06 -28.10 -7.59
N LYS A 222 9.19 -28.02 -8.29
CA LYS A 222 9.33 -28.56 -9.65
C LYS A 222 9.08 -30.08 -9.71
N ARG A 223 9.34 -30.82 -8.64
CA ARG A 223 9.13 -32.28 -8.54
C ARG A 223 7.68 -32.69 -8.22
N LYS A 224 6.82 -31.76 -7.79
CA LYS A 224 5.42 -32.08 -7.50
C LYS A 224 4.68 -32.60 -8.75
N PRO A 225 3.70 -33.51 -8.59
CA PRO A 225 2.79 -33.91 -9.66
C PRO A 225 2.10 -32.71 -10.31
N ALA A 226 1.75 -32.82 -11.59
CA ALA A 226 1.10 -31.73 -12.32
C ALA A 226 -0.25 -31.31 -11.71
N ALA A 227 -1.01 -32.28 -11.16
CA ALA A 227 -2.27 -32.01 -10.47
C ALA A 227 -2.11 -31.15 -9.20
N ASP A 228 -0.93 -31.20 -8.57
CA ASP A 228 -0.65 -30.47 -7.33
C ASP A 228 -0.05 -29.07 -7.59
N LYS A 229 0.24 -28.73 -8.86
CA LYS A 229 0.82 -27.44 -9.25
C LYS A 229 -0.24 -26.36 -9.48
N THR A 230 -1.17 -26.25 -8.53
CA THR A 230 -2.17 -25.17 -8.49
C THR A 230 -1.57 -23.91 -7.87
N TYR A 231 -2.20 -22.75 -8.08
CA TYR A 231 -1.75 -21.50 -7.48
C TYR A 231 -1.88 -21.50 -5.95
N ASP A 232 -2.97 -22.03 -5.40
CA ASP A 232 -3.16 -22.13 -3.95
C ASP A 232 -2.04 -22.97 -3.29
N ASN A 233 -1.76 -24.15 -3.84
CA ASN A 233 -0.67 -25.00 -3.34
C ASN A 233 0.71 -24.34 -3.51
N PHE A 234 0.87 -23.48 -4.52
CA PHE A 234 2.11 -22.73 -4.74
C PHE A 234 2.35 -21.72 -3.62
N GLN A 235 1.32 -20.96 -3.24
CA GLN A 235 1.41 -20.02 -2.12
C GLN A 235 1.76 -20.75 -0.82
N GLU A 236 0.98 -21.78 -0.46
CA GLU A 236 1.20 -22.56 0.77
C GLU A 236 2.62 -23.16 0.84
N HIS A 237 3.13 -23.68 -0.28
CA HIS A 237 4.47 -24.26 -0.36
C HIS A 237 5.55 -23.20 -0.08
N PHE A 238 5.43 -22.02 -0.69
CA PHE A 238 6.46 -20.97 -0.56
C PHE A 238 6.36 -20.15 0.72
N ASP A 239 5.16 -19.99 1.29
CA ASP A 239 4.98 -19.41 2.62
C ASP A 239 5.64 -20.31 3.68
N SER A 240 5.38 -21.62 3.62
CA SER A 240 6.02 -22.60 4.51
C SER A 240 7.54 -22.61 4.34
N ALA A 241 8.03 -22.57 3.10
CA ALA A 241 9.45 -22.51 2.79
C ALA A 241 10.12 -21.25 3.34
N ASN A 242 9.48 -20.10 3.20
CA ASN A 242 10.04 -18.84 3.68
C ASN A 242 10.05 -18.78 5.21
N LEU A 243 9.04 -19.32 5.87
CA LEU A 243 9.01 -19.48 7.33
C LEU A 243 10.18 -20.35 7.80
N LEU A 244 10.40 -21.52 7.20
CA LEU A 244 11.53 -22.40 7.53
C LEU A 244 12.88 -21.70 7.29
N ARG A 245 13.04 -20.99 6.18
CA ARG A 245 14.25 -20.19 5.89
C ARG A 245 14.53 -19.17 6.98
N LEU A 246 13.50 -18.45 7.45
CA LEU A 246 13.62 -17.47 8.53
C LEU A 246 13.96 -18.15 9.86
N GLU A 247 13.31 -19.27 10.19
CA GLU A 247 13.64 -20.06 11.38
C GLU A 247 15.09 -20.56 11.37
N GLU A 248 15.58 -21.06 10.24
CA GLU A 248 16.99 -21.46 10.09
C GLU A 248 17.96 -20.30 10.27
N LEU A 249 17.63 -19.12 9.74
CA LEU A 249 18.43 -17.91 9.94
C LEU A 249 18.50 -17.54 11.43
N THR A 250 17.37 -17.60 12.14
CA THR A 250 17.33 -17.34 13.60
C THR A 250 18.04 -18.41 14.42
N THR A 251 17.92 -19.69 14.04
CA THR A 251 18.55 -20.82 14.72
C THR A 251 20.05 -20.82 14.52
N LYS A 252 20.54 -20.51 13.30
CA LYS A 252 21.96 -20.30 13.04
C LYS A 252 22.49 -19.14 13.89
N GLN A 253 21.77 -18.02 13.96
CA GLN A 253 22.13 -16.91 14.85
C GLN A 253 22.17 -17.34 16.33
N ALA A 254 21.21 -18.13 16.82
CA ALA A 254 21.19 -18.65 18.19
C ALA A 254 22.32 -19.66 18.47
N GLY A 255 22.66 -20.54 17.51
CA GLY A 255 23.75 -21.51 17.61
C GLY A 255 25.13 -20.87 17.77
N PHE A 256 25.37 -19.72 17.13
CA PHE A 256 26.58 -18.92 17.36
C PHE A 256 26.67 -18.34 18.78
N HIS A 257 25.54 -18.15 19.47
CA HIS A 257 25.52 -17.71 20.87
C HIS A 257 25.78 -18.87 21.85
N SER A 258 25.29 -20.08 21.57
CA SER A 258 25.47 -21.26 22.43
C SER A 258 26.88 -21.87 22.37
N ALA A 259 27.58 -21.77 21.23
CA ALA A 259 28.94 -22.30 21.07
C ALA A 259 29.99 -21.63 21.99
N ASN A 260 29.71 -20.43 22.50
CA ASN A 260 30.60 -19.72 23.43
C ASN A 260 30.43 -20.12 24.91
N PHE A 261 29.51 -21.03 25.24
CA PHE A 261 29.25 -21.49 26.62
C PHE A 261 29.67 -22.94 26.90
N ALA A 262 30.22 -23.66 25.92
CA ALA A 262 30.74 -25.01 26.15
C ALA A 262 32.12 -24.95 26.83
N THR A 263 32.17 -25.20 28.15
CA THR A 263 33.40 -25.45 28.89
C THR A 263 33.86 -26.90 28.70
N PRO A 264 35.08 -27.17 28.18
CA PRO A 264 35.62 -28.54 28.13
C PRO A 264 36.22 -28.94 29.49
N PRO A 265 36.11 -30.21 29.94
CA PRO A 265 36.84 -30.71 31.10
C PRO A 265 38.29 -31.08 30.74
N ASN A 266 39.25 -30.42 31.41
CA ASN A 266 40.66 -30.75 31.69
C ASN A 266 41.55 -31.48 30.64
N ALA A 267 42.44 -30.68 30.01
CA ALA A 267 43.90 -30.84 29.70
C ALA A 267 44.45 -32.03 28.86
N PRO A 268 45.67 -31.96 28.24
CA PRO A 268 46.59 -30.83 28.01
C PRO A 268 46.98 -30.54 26.54
N ALA A 269 47.50 -29.32 26.34
CA ALA A 269 48.18 -28.70 25.19
C ALA A 269 48.50 -29.52 23.91
N THR A 270 48.13 -28.96 22.74
CA THR A 270 49.06 -28.69 21.61
C THR A 270 48.43 -27.78 20.54
N ALA A 271 49.22 -26.77 20.14
CA ALA A 271 49.24 -26.04 18.87
C ALA A 271 48.01 -25.26 18.33
N SER A 272 48.14 -23.92 18.42
CA SER A 272 48.03 -22.90 17.36
C SER A 272 46.73 -22.76 16.53
N ALA A 273 46.01 -21.66 16.74
CA ALA A 273 45.20 -20.97 15.72
C ALA A 273 45.05 -19.47 16.04
N ALA A 274 45.05 -18.64 14.99
CA ALA A 274 45.29 -17.19 14.98
C ALA A 274 44.24 -16.31 15.70
N PRO A 275 44.62 -15.10 16.17
CA PRO A 275 43.68 -14.19 16.82
C PRO A 275 42.83 -13.43 15.77
N THR A 276 41.51 -13.61 15.78
CA THR A 276 40.58 -12.68 15.14
C THR A 276 40.56 -11.37 15.94
N THR A 277 41.26 -10.36 15.42
CA THR A 277 41.37 -9.01 15.97
C THR A 277 40.00 -8.33 16.08
N SER A 278 39.61 -7.99 17.31
CA SER A 278 38.50 -7.10 17.68
C SER A 278 38.74 -5.68 17.15
N SER A 279 38.37 -5.42 15.88
CA SER A 279 38.54 -4.10 15.29
C SER A 279 37.41 -3.16 15.71
N ASN A 280 37.75 -2.05 16.38
CA ASN A 280 36.83 -0.98 16.77
C ASN A 280 36.54 0.02 15.64
N SER A 281 37.13 -0.19 14.46
CA SER A 281 37.02 0.69 13.31
C SER A 281 36.77 -0.09 12.01
N ILE A 282 36.23 0.62 11.03
CA ILE A 282 36.02 0.15 9.66
C ILE A 282 36.54 1.24 8.71
N SER A 283 37.24 0.83 7.65
CA SER A 283 37.72 1.74 6.61
C SER A 283 37.06 1.39 5.28
N ILE A 284 36.44 2.37 4.63
CA ILE A 284 35.83 2.25 3.29
C ILE A 284 36.34 3.43 2.47
N ASP A 285 36.90 3.19 1.28
CA ASP A 285 37.35 4.21 0.33
C ASP A 285 38.12 5.37 0.99
N SER A 286 39.19 5.04 1.71
CA SER A 286 40.07 5.96 2.48
C SER A 286 39.45 6.67 3.69
N THR A 287 38.19 6.39 4.01
CA THR A 287 37.51 6.96 5.19
C THR A 287 37.45 5.93 6.32
N THR A 288 38.08 6.22 7.45
CA THR A 288 38.04 5.36 8.65
C THR A 288 37.03 5.88 9.66
N MET A 289 36.14 4.99 10.11
CA MET A 289 35.12 5.26 11.11
C MET A 289 35.30 4.36 12.33
N TYR A 290 34.96 4.87 13.50
CA TYR A 290 35.16 4.25 14.81
C TYR A 290 33.81 4.06 15.48
N TYR A 291 33.59 2.89 16.08
CA TYR A 291 32.29 2.49 16.61
C TYR A 291 32.18 2.67 18.12
N CYS A 292 31.05 3.24 18.54
CA CYS A 292 30.64 3.41 19.92
C CYS A 292 29.23 2.81 20.13
N TRP A 293 29.05 1.95 21.12
CA TRP A 293 27.74 1.32 21.41
C TRP A 293 26.60 2.32 21.55
N SER A 294 26.84 3.49 22.16
CA SER A 294 25.81 4.50 22.37
C SER A 294 25.57 5.42 21.17
N HIS A 295 26.62 5.71 20.40
CA HIS A 295 26.61 6.81 19.43
C HIS A 295 26.77 6.34 17.97
N GLY A 296 26.95 5.03 17.76
CA GLY A 296 27.16 4.44 16.45
C GLY A 296 28.53 4.75 15.87
N LEU A 297 28.60 4.84 14.55
CA LEU A 297 29.83 5.09 13.80
C LEU A 297 30.12 6.59 13.69
N GLY A 298 31.33 7.00 14.06
CA GLY A 298 31.82 8.38 13.93
C GLY A 298 33.25 8.44 13.40
N PHE A 299 33.73 9.65 13.07
CA PHE A 299 35.05 9.84 12.46
C PHE A 299 36.18 10.15 13.46
N ASN A 300 35.88 10.23 14.77
CA ASN A 300 36.88 10.50 15.79
C ASN A 300 37.61 9.21 16.20
N PRO A 301 38.93 9.08 15.96
CA PRO A 301 39.71 7.89 16.31
C PRO A 301 39.77 7.61 17.81
N ASN A 302 39.58 8.63 18.64
CA ASN A 302 39.62 8.52 20.08
C ASN A 302 38.26 8.18 20.69
N HIS A 303 37.20 8.06 19.89
CA HIS A 303 35.83 7.80 20.38
C HIS A 303 35.34 6.42 19.93
N THR A 304 35.50 5.44 20.81
CA THR A 304 35.02 4.05 20.65
C THR A 304 34.13 3.67 21.84
N SER A 305 33.54 2.47 21.84
CA SER A 305 32.83 1.99 23.04
C SER A 305 33.77 1.95 24.26
N ALA A 306 35.04 1.56 24.07
CA ALA A 306 36.00 1.50 25.17
C ALA A 306 36.35 2.88 25.76
N THR A 307 36.25 3.95 24.97
CA THR A 307 36.69 5.30 25.34
C THR A 307 35.54 6.32 25.48
N CYS A 308 34.29 5.86 25.43
CA CYS A 308 33.10 6.71 25.51
C CYS A 308 32.99 7.37 26.89
N GLN A 309 33.06 8.70 26.94
CA GLN A 309 32.96 9.48 28.19
C GLN A 309 31.52 9.88 28.54
N ARG A 310 30.56 9.73 27.61
CA ARG A 310 29.14 10.10 27.81
C ARG A 310 28.20 8.95 27.41
N PRO A 311 28.31 7.78 28.04
CA PRO A 311 27.52 6.60 27.68
C PRO A 311 26.02 6.78 27.94
N SER A 312 25.19 6.14 27.10
CA SER A 312 23.78 5.89 27.40
C SER A 312 23.63 4.83 28.49
N GLU A 313 22.45 4.72 29.10
CA GLU A 313 22.16 3.88 30.27
C GLU A 313 22.54 2.39 30.15
N LYS A 314 22.72 1.85 28.93
CA LYS A 314 23.06 0.44 28.66
C LYS A 314 24.37 0.23 27.87
N HIS A 315 25.27 1.21 27.91
CA HIS A 315 26.50 1.16 27.14
C HIS A 315 27.40 -0.03 27.50
N ASP A 316 27.79 -0.82 26.49
CA ASP A 316 28.80 -1.88 26.66
C ASP A 316 30.16 -1.41 26.10
N HIS A 317 31.12 -1.18 27.00
CA HIS A 317 32.48 -0.72 26.67
C HIS A 317 33.30 -1.70 25.81
N THR A 318 32.88 -2.95 25.72
CA THR A 318 33.55 -3.99 24.93
C THR A 318 32.96 -4.16 23.54
N ALA A 319 31.90 -3.42 23.20
CA ALA A 319 31.25 -3.52 21.90
C ALA A 319 32.12 -2.90 20.79
N THR A 320 32.19 -3.60 19.65
CA THR A 320 33.00 -3.20 18.49
C THR A 320 32.11 -3.09 17.25
N ILE A 321 32.59 -2.53 16.14
CA ILE A 321 31.79 -2.48 14.90
C ILE A 321 31.42 -3.88 14.40
N ARG A 322 32.30 -4.87 14.64
CA ARG A 322 32.09 -6.27 14.25
C ARG A 322 31.24 -7.05 15.26
N ASN A 323 31.09 -6.53 16.48
CA ASN A 323 30.21 -7.08 17.50
C ASN A 323 29.53 -5.93 18.28
N PRO A 324 28.45 -5.35 17.74
CA PRO A 324 27.84 -4.15 18.28
C PRO A 324 27.01 -4.39 19.54
N LYS A 325 26.74 -5.65 19.92
CA LYS A 325 26.03 -6.06 21.15
C LYS A 325 24.72 -5.30 21.42
N GLY A 326 23.91 -5.10 20.38
CA GLY A 326 22.65 -4.36 20.50
C GLY A 326 22.78 -2.84 20.59
N GLY A 327 23.98 -2.29 20.36
CA GLY A 327 24.24 -0.85 20.31
C GLY A 327 23.78 -0.18 19.02
N CYS A 328 23.86 1.15 19.02
CA CYS A 328 23.44 2.04 17.94
C CYS A 328 24.15 1.71 16.62
N ARG A 329 23.40 1.46 15.54
CA ARG A 329 23.92 1.12 14.20
C ARG A 329 23.91 2.29 13.21
N LEU A 330 23.61 3.49 13.69
CA LEU A 330 23.56 4.68 12.86
C LEU A 330 24.95 5.25 12.60
N ILE A 331 25.11 5.93 11.47
CA ILE A 331 26.29 6.75 11.18
C ILE A 331 26.00 8.17 11.67
N ASN A 332 26.82 8.67 12.60
CA ASN A 332 26.68 10.02 13.09
C ASN A 332 27.30 11.02 12.09
N THR A 333 26.44 11.65 11.28
CA THR A 333 26.83 12.61 10.22
C THR A 333 26.98 14.05 10.71
N ALA A 334 26.91 14.32 12.02
CA ALA A 334 26.99 15.69 12.56
C ALA A 334 28.31 16.42 12.24
N ALA A 335 29.33 15.74 11.71
CA ALA A 335 30.58 16.34 11.24
C ALA A 335 30.50 17.04 9.87
N PHE A 336 29.38 16.98 9.13
CA PHE A 336 29.25 17.61 7.81
C PHE A 336 28.74 19.07 7.81
N ARG A 337 28.45 19.67 8.98
CA ARG A 337 28.17 21.11 9.07
C ARG A 337 29.44 21.89 9.40
N ARG A 338 30.33 22.06 8.41
CA ARG A 338 31.23 23.22 8.39
C ARG A 338 30.52 24.34 7.63
N SER A 339 30.38 25.48 8.29
CA SER A 339 29.85 26.74 7.73
C SER A 339 30.62 27.11 6.45
N PRO A 340 29.95 27.67 5.42
CA PRO A 340 30.65 28.35 4.35
C PRO A 340 31.33 29.61 4.91
N SER A 341 32.50 29.90 4.35
CA SER A 341 33.34 31.07 4.67
C SER A 341 32.65 32.37 4.28
#